data_AF-A0A937YMZ9-F1
#
_entry.id   AF-A0A937YMZ9-F1
#
_cell.length_a   1.000
_cell.length_b   1.000
_cell.length_c   1.000
_cell.angle_alpha   90.00
_cell.angle_beta   90.00
_cell.angle_gamma   90.00
#
_symmetry.space_group_name_H-M   'P 1'
#
loop_
_entity.id
_entity.type
_entity.pdbx_description
1 polymer ?
#
loop_
_entity_poly.entity_id
_entity_poly.type
_entity_poly.pdbx_seq_one_letter_code
_entity_poly.pdbx_strand_id
1 'polypeptide(L)'
;TGHVVEYAGPVIRALSMEARMTVCNMTIEAGARAGLIAPDETTFAFLKGRPRAPKGAQWETAEAYWRTLPSDAGARYDREITLDASTIAPQVSWGTSPQDVVPIDGRVPDPANEPDAGKRRAIERSIEYMGLKPNQKVTELRIDRVFIGSCTNGRLEDLRAAAAVVKGKKVASHVGAMVVPGSGLVKQAAEAEGLDKIFLDAGFEWREPGCSMCIAMNPDKLAPGERCASTSNRNFEGRQGKGGRTHLVSPAMAAAAAVAGHLADVRTLD
;
A
#
# COMPACT_ATOMS: atom_id res chain seq x y z
N THR A 1 -18.52 -3.06 -12.07
CA THR A 1 -17.31 -3.37 -12.87
C THR A 1 -17.42 -2.72 -14.24
N GLY A 2 -16.32 -2.61 -14.99
CA GLY A 2 -16.34 -2.17 -16.39
C GLY A 2 -16.38 -0.65 -16.62
N HIS A 3 -16.39 0.16 -15.57
CA HIS A 3 -16.37 1.63 -15.62
C HIS A 3 -14.93 2.15 -15.56
N VAL A 4 -14.70 3.39 -15.99
CA VAL A 4 -13.52 4.18 -15.62
C VAL A 4 -13.85 4.95 -14.33
N VAL A 5 -12.90 5.04 -13.41
CA VAL A 5 -13.06 5.78 -12.16
C VAL A 5 -12.23 7.04 -12.22
N GLU A 6 -12.88 8.20 -12.11
CA GLU A 6 -12.21 9.47 -11.85
C GLU A 6 -12.22 9.73 -10.35
N TYR A 7 -11.05 9.99 -9.76
CA TYR A 7 -10.93 10.40 -8.36
C TYR A 7 -10.80 11.92 -8.30
N ALA A 8 -11.69 12.56 -7.55
CA ALA A 8 -11.76 14.01 -7.41
C ALA A 8 -12.00 14.43 -5.96
N GLY A 9 -11.96 15.74 -5.72
CA GLY A 9 -12.21 16.34 -4.41
C GLY A 9 -10.94 16.84 -3.70
N PRO A 10 -11.10 17.52 -2.55
CA PRO A 10 -10.01 18.22 -1.88
C PRO A 10 -8.92 17.26 -1.39
N VAL A 11 -9.29 16.07 -0.92
CA VAL A 11 -8.34 15.05 -0.45
C VAL A 11 -7.44 14.60 -1.58
N ILE A 12 -7.99 14.27 -2.75
CA ILE A 12 -7.23 13.85 -3.93
C ILE A 12 -6.27 14.94 -4.42
N ARG A 13 -6.71 16.20 -4.42
CA ARG A 13 -5.86 17.35 -4.79
C ARG A 13 -4.69 17.53 -3.81
N ALA A 14 -4.91 17.28 -2.52
CA ALA A 14 -3.89 17.38 -1.49
C ALA A 14 -2.85 16.25 -1.54
N LEU A 15 -3.12 15.13 -2.24
CA LEU A 15 -2.16 14.04 -2.39
C LEU A 15 -0.97 14.46 -3.25
N SER A 16 0.21 13.97 -2.87
CA SER A 16 1.39 13.96 -3.73
C SER A 16 1.15 13.13 -4.99
N MET A 17 1.97 13.31 -6.02
CA MET A 17 1.89 12.46 -7.21
C MET A 17 2.15 10.97 -6.92
N GLU A 18 2.97 10.66 -5.93
CA GLU A 18 3.27 9.28 -5.55
C GLU A 18 2.04 8.61 -4.93
N ALA A 19 1.37 9.26 -3.98
CA ALA A 19 0.11 8.79 -3.40
C ALA A 19 -1.04 8.72 -4.41
N ARG A 20 -1.13 9.66 -5.36
CA ARG A 20 -2.10 9.58 -6.48
C ARG A 20 -1.89 8.31 -7.31
N MET A 21 -0.63 7.95 -7.57
CA MET A 21 -0.33 6.71 -8.29
C MET A 21 -0.71 5.46 -7.49
N THR A 22 -0.59 5.47 -6.16
CA THR A 22 -1.10 4.39 -5.30
C THR A 22 -2.61 4.22 -5.43
N VAL A 23 -3.38 5.32 -5.40
CA VAL A 23 -4.85 5.27 -5.56
C VAL A 23 -5.23 4.73 -6.94
N CYS A 24 -4.64 5.26 -8.02
CA CYS A 24 -4.92 4.79 -9.38
C CYS A 24 -4.43 3.34 -9.62
N ASN A 25 -3.37 2.90 -8.94
CA ASN A 25 -2.90 1.52 -9.05
C ASN A 25 -3.94 0.51 -8.56
N MET A 26 -4.65 0.86 -7.47
CA MET A 26 -5.66 0.02 -6.83
C MET A 26 -7.03 0.03 -7.53
N THR A 27 -7.20 0.81 -8.59
CA THR A 27 -8.49 0.93 -9.27
C THR A 27 -8.93 -0.38 -9.94
N ILE A 28 -7.97 -1.19 -10.41
CA ILE A 28 -8.27 -2.47 -11.06
C ILE A 28 -8.81 -3.50 -10.06
N GLU A 29 -8.41 -3.43 -8.79
CA GLU A 29 -8.94 -4.27 -7.72
C GLU A 29 -10.42 -4.00 -7.45
N ALA A 30 -10.93 -2.80 -7.78
CA ALA A 30 -12.38 -2.49 -7.78
C ALA A 30 -13.11 -2.96 -9.06
N GLY A 31 -12.41 -3.63 -9.98
CA GLY A 31 -12.94 -4.11 -11.25
C GLY A 31 -13.26 -3.01 -12.26
N ALA A 32 -12.59 -1.85 -12.14
CA ALA A 32 -12.65 -0.75 -13.10
C ALA A 32 -11.60 -0.91 -14.21
N ARG A 33 -11.87 -0.29 -15.37
CA ARG A 33 -10.99 -0.34 -16.55
C ARG A 33 -9.75 0.55 -16.41
N ALA A 34 -9.92 1.69 -15.76
CA ALA A 34 -8.85 2.66 -15.51
C ALA A 34 -9.20 3.54 -14.31
N GLY A 35 -8.17 4.07 -13.65
CA GLY A 35 -8.25 5.12 -12.64
C GLY A 35 -7.62 6.40 -13.15
N LEU A 36 -8.31 7.54 -12.97
CA LEU A 36 -7.90 8.85 -13.46
C LEU A 36 -7.90 9.86 -12.33
N ILE A 37 -6.90 10.73 -12.32
CA ILE A 37 -6.84 11.94 -11.48
C ILE A 37 -6.45 13.06 -12.42
N ALA A 38 -7.22 14.15 -12.43
CA ALA A 38 -6.94 15.30 -13.28
C ALA A 38 -5.55 15.91 -12.95
N PRO A 39 -4.78 16.30 -13.97
CA PRO A 39 -3.48 16.93 -13.74
C PRO A 39 -3.66 18.33 -13.15
N ASP A 40 -2.77 18.69 -12.23
CA ASP A 40 -2.71 20.01 -11.60
C ASP A 40 -1.25 20.42 -11.34
N GLU A 41 -1.04 21.48 -10.58
CA GLU A 41 0.27 22.00 -10.21
C GLU A 41 1.17 20.93 -9.58
N THR A 42 0.61 20.00 -8.80
CA THR A 42 1.37 18.88 -8.21
C THR A 42 1.86 17.92 -9.30
N THR A 43 1.03 17.65 -10.30
CA THR A 43 1.44 16.85 -11.47
C THR A 43 2.52 17.54 -12.29
N PHE A 44 2.37 18.84 -12.56
CA PHE A 44 3.35 19.59 -13.35
C PHE A 44 4.68 19.71 -12.61
N ALA A 45 4.65 20.03 -11.32
CA ALA A 45 5.86 20.10 -10.48
C ALA A 45 6.60 18.76 -10.45
N PHE A 46 5.88 17.65 -10.33
CA PHE A 46 6.48 16.31 -10.33
C PHE A 46 7.15 15.97 -11.66
N LEU A 47 6.54 16.34 -12.79
CA LEU A 47 7.08 16.05 -14.13
C LEU A 47 8.25 16.96 -14.52
N LYS A 48 8.26 18.21 -14.05
CA LYS A 48 9.24 19.23 -14.45
C LYS A 48 10.66 18.79 -14.16
N GLY A 49 11.54 18.89 -15.15
CA GLY A 49 12.96 18.54 -15.02
C GLY A 49 13.27 17.05 -15.04
N ARG A 50 12.28 16.15 -15.15
CA ARG A 50 12.54 14.72 -15.29
C ARG A 50 13.23 14.38 -16.62
N PRO A 51 14.07 13.33 -16.69
CA PRO A 51 14.88 13.03 -17.87
C PRO A 51 14.12 12.91 -19.20
N ARG A 52 12.87 12.41 -19.14
CA ARG A 52 12.00 12.20 -20.31
C ARG A 52 10.81 13.16 -20.39
N ALA A 53 10.75 14.17 -19.52
CA ALA A 53 9.74 15.21 -19.62
C ALA A 53 10.09 16.19 -20.76
N PRO A 54 9.09 16.85 -21.38
CA PRO A 54 9.32 17.94 -22.31
C PRO A 54 10.21 19.04 -21.70
N LYS A 55 10.98 19.75 -22.54
CA LYS A 55 11.91 20.80 -22.09
C LYS A 55 11.72 22.09 -22.89
N GLY A 56 12.08 23.23 -22.30
CA GLY A 56 12.00 24.55 -22.96
C GLY A 56 10.60 24.82 -23.51
N ALA A 57 10.51 25.32 -24.75
CA ALA A 57 9.23 25.60 -25.41
C ALA A 57 8.28 24.40 -25.50
N GLN A 58 8.80 23.16 -25.58
CA GLN A 58 7.94 21.96 -25.58
C GLN A 58 7.26 21.74 -24.23
N TRP A 59 7.89 22.17 -23.13
CA TRP A 59 7.26 22.14 -21.81
C TRP A 59 6.06 23.08 -21.75
N GLU A 60 6.22 24.31 -22.23
CA GLU A 60 5.15 25.31 -22.23
C GLU A 60 3.94 24.83 -23.03
N THR A 61 4.16 24.28 -24.23
CA THR A 61 3.10 23.69 -25.05
C THR A 61 2.43 22.50 -24.35
N ALA A 62 3.22 21.60 -23.76
CA ALA A 62 2.68 20.42 -23.09
C ALA A 62 1.87 20.79 -21.84
N GLU A 63 2.37 21.71 -21.01
CA GLU A 63 1.68 22.19 -19.81
C GLU A 63 0.37 22.90 -20.19
N ALA A 64 0.38 23.75 -21.21
CA ALA A 64 -0.83 24.41 -21.71
C ALA A 64 -1.88 23.40 -22.16
N TYR A 65 -1.49 22.34 -22.87
CA TYR A 65 -2.39 21.25 -23.25
C TYR A 65 -2.88 20.45 -22.03
N TRP A 66 -2.00 20.08 -21.11
CA TRP A 66 -2.41 19.29 -19.94
C TRP A 66 -3.41 20.02 -19.05
N ARG A 67 -3.36 21.36 -19.00
CA ARG A 67 -4.34 22.19 -18.29
C ARG A 67 -5.75 22.11 -18.90
N THR A 68 -5.92 21.60 -20.11
CA THR A 68 -7.23 21.37 -20.73
C THR A 68 -7.78 19.96 -20.49
N LEU A 69 -7.05 19.09 -19.79
CA LEU A 69 -7.46 17.70 -19.53
C LEU A 69 -8.43 17.50 -18.35
N PRO A 70 -8.52 18.37 -17.33
CA PRO A 70 -9.54 18.23 -16.30
C PRO A 70 -10.96 18.20 -16.88
N SER A 71 -11.85 17.43 -16.24
CA SER A 71 -13.25 17.31 -16.66
C SER A 71 -13.97 18.66 -16.69
N ASP A 72 -14.80 18.86 -17.72
CA ASP A 72 -15.57 20.10 -17.90
C ASP A 72 -16.55 20.35 -16.74
N ALA A 73 -16.83 21.63 -16.47
CA ALA A 73 -17.86 21.99 -15.51
C ALA A 73 -19.24 21.42 -15.95
N GLY A 74 -19.87 20.65 -15.07
CA GLY A 74 -21.15 19.98 -15.36
C GLY A 74 -21.02 18.65 -16.12
N ALA A 75 -19.80 18.09 -16.22
CA ALA A 75 -19.59 16.72 -16.67
C ALA A 75 -20.51 15.74 -15.90
N ARG A 76 -21.08 14.77 -16.63
CA ARG A 76 -22.00 13.78 -16.06
C ARG A 76 -21.29 12.45 -15.86
N TYR A 77 -21.56 11.81 -14.73
CA TYR A 77 -21.03 10.50 -14.38
C TYR A 77 -22.16 9.48 -14.31
N ASP A 78 -21.91 8.25 -14.77
CA ASP A 78 -22.88 7.14 -14.64
C ASP A 78 -23.24 6.87 -13.18
N ARG A 79 -22.24 7.04 -12.29
CA ARG A 79 -22.39 6.92 -10.85
C ARG A 79 -21.40 7.81 -10.14
N GLU A 80 -21.88 8.50 -9.11
CA GLU A 80 -21.06 9.29 -8.20
C GLU A 80 -21.08 8.65 -6.81
N ILE A 81 -19.91 8.58 -6.17
CA ILE A 81 -19.76 8.06 -4.81
C ILE A 81 -18.93 9.08 -4.04
N THR A 82 -19.51 9.65 -3.00
CA THR A 82 -18.81 10.54 -2.07
C THR A 82 -18.31 9.75 -0.88
N LEU A 83 -17.02 9.89 -0.56
CA LEU A 83 -16.39 9.27 0.60
C LEU A 83 -15.87 10.37 1.53
N ASP A 84 -16.23 10.30 2.81
CA ASP A 84 -15.66 11.14 3.84
C ASP A 84 -14.31 10.56 4.29
N ALA A 85 -13.21 11.21 3.92
CA ALA A 85 -11.88 10.74 4.29
C ALA A 85 -11.59 10.87 5.79
N SER A 86 -12.31 11.73 6.52
CA SER A 86 -12.11 11.91 7.97
C SER A 86 -12.50 10.68 8.78
N THR A 87 -13.33 9.80 8.21
CA THR A 87 -13.73 8.54 8.84
C THR A 87 -12.78 7.38 8.55
N ILE A 88 -11.75 7.58 7.71
CA ILE A 88 -10.83 6.51 7.31
C ILE A 88 -9.70 6.41 8.34
N ALA A 89 -9.82 5.44 9.25
CA ALA A 89 -8.72 5.01 10.11
C ALA A 89 -7.67 4.21 9.32
N PRO A 90 -6.43 4.03 9.83
CA PRO A 90 -5.47 3.10 9.24
C PRO A 90 -6.09 1.71 9.05
N GLN A 91 -5.97 1.16 7.85
CA GLN A 91 -6.61 -0.10 7.46
C GLN A 91 -5.61 -1.24 7.38
N VAL A 92 -6.10 -2.47 7.55
CA VAL A 92 -5.35 -3.70 7.30
C VAL A 92 -6.26 -4.73 6.66
N SER A 93 -5.76 -5.48 5.69
CA SER A 93 -6.50 -6.64 5.18
C SER A 93 -6.44 -7.77 6.20
N TRP A 94 -7.57 -8.37 6.58
CA TRP A 94 -7.62 -9.54 7.46
C TRP A 94 -7.68 -10.85 6.66
N GLY A 95 -8.28 -10.84 5.47
CA GLY A 95 -8.57 -12.03 4.66
C GLY A 95 -7.54 -12.32 3.58
N THR A 96 -8.01 -12.91 2.47
CA THR A 96 -7.19 -13.36 1.33
C THR A 96 -7.45 -12.57 0.05
N SER A 97 -8.25 -11.50 0.14
CA SER A 97 -8.50 -10.54 -0.93
C SER A 97 -8.21 -9.12 -0.47
N PRO A 98 -7.79 -8.20 -1.37
CA PRO A 98 -7.59 -6.79 -1.03
C PRO A 98 -8.86 -6.07 -0.52
N GLN A 99 -10.05 -6.63 -0.78
CA GLN A 99 -11.31 -6.09 -0.28
C GLN A 99 -11.61 -6.50 1.17
N ASP A 100 -10.92 -7.51 1.70
CA ASP A 100 -11.17 -8.07 3.03
C ASP A 100 -10.44 -7.21 4.07
N VAL A 101 -10.93 -5.99 4.30
CA VAL A 101 -10.27 -4.98 5.12
C VAL A 101 -11.06 -4.62 6.37
N VAL A 102 -10.34 -4.25 7.42
CA VAL A 102 -10.88 -3.64 8.63
C VAL A 102 -9.94 -2.52 9.11
N PRO A 103 -10.45 -1.55 9.90
CA PRO A 103 -9.61 -0.65 10.65
C PRO A 103 -8.60 -1.42 11.52
N ILE A 104 -7.44 -0.84 11.80
CA ILE A 104 -6.40 -1.48 12.63
C ILE A 104 -6.88 -1.73 14.07
N ASP A 105 -7.79 -0.92 14.60
CA ASP A 105 -8.43 -1.15 15.90
C ASP A 105 -9.63 -2.10 15.83
N GLY A 106 -9.91 -2.65 14.63
CA GLY A 106 -10.99 -3.56 14.33
C GLY A 106 -10.72 -5.02 14.69
N ARG A 107 -11.64 -5.88 14.25
CA ARG A 107 -11.64 -7.32 14.53
C ARG A 107 -11.87 -8.12 13.26
N VAL A 108 -11.36 -9.34 13.23
CA VAL A 108 -11.68 -10.34 12.21
C VAL A 108 -13.20 -10.56 12.20
N PRO A 109 -13.87 -10.50 11.04
CA PRO A 109 -15.31 -10.73 10.95
C PRO A 109 -15.72 -12.09 11.49
N ASP A 110 -16.93 -12.16 12.04
CA ASP A 110 -17.54 -13.42 12.46
C ASP A 110 -18.46 -13.95 11.35
N PRO A 111 -18.18 -15.12 10.75
CA PRO A 111 -19.04 -15.71 9.74
C PRO A 111 -20.50 -15.88 10.20
N ALA A 112 -20.74 -16.08 11.50
CA ALA A 112 -22.08 -16.24 12.05
C ALA A 112 -22.96 -14.99 11.84
N ASN A 113 -22.35 -13.82 11.67
CA ASN A 113 -23.04 -12.55 11.45
C ASN A 113 -23.28 -12.22 9.97
N GLU A 114 -22.78 -13.03 9.03
CA GLU A 114 -22.97 -12.81 7.59
C GLU A 114 -24.22 -13.56 7.09
N PRO A 115 -25.30 -12.86 6.69
CA PRO A 115 -26.53 -13.48 6.23
C PRO A 115 -26.38 -14.19 4.87
N ASP A 116 -25.51 -13.70 3.98
CA ASP A 116 -25.30 -14.31 2.67
C ASP A 116 -24.45 -15.58 2.79
N ALA A 117 -25.00 -16.73 2.41
CA ALA A 117 -24.32 -18.01 2.55
C ALA A 117 -23.04 -18.13 1.69
N GLY A 118 -22.97 -17.40 0.57
CA GLY A 118 -21.78 -17.35 -0.29
C GLY A 118 -20.65 -16.59 0.39
N LYS A 119 -20.94 -15.38 0.87
CA LYS A 119 -20.00 -14.55 1.63
C LYS A 119 -19.57 -15.21 2.92
N ARG A 120 -20.50 -15.85 3.66
CA ARG A 120 -20.18 -16.60 4.88
C ARG A 120 -19.10 -17.66 4.63
N ARG A 121 -19.30 -18.50 3.60
CA ARG A 121 -18.31 -19.51 3.20
C ARG A 121 -16.98 -18.89 2.77
N ALA A 122 -17.00 -17.73 2.11
CA ALA A 122 -15.77 -17.02 1.75
C ALA A 122 -15.01 -16.55 3.00
N ILE A 123 -15.71 -15.96 3.98
CA ILE A 123 -15.14 -15.54 5.27
C ILE A 123 -14.54 -16.74 6.01
N GLU A 124 -15.28 -17.85 6.13
CA GLU A 124 -14.82 -19.08 6.77
C GLU A 124 -13.50 -19.58 6.16
N ARG A 125 -13.44 -19.65 4.82
CA ARG A 125 -12.23 -20.05 4.10
C ARG A 125 -11.06 -19.09 4.32
N SER A 126 -11.30 -17.78 4.27
CA SER A 126 -10.25 -16.79 4.52
C SER A 126 -9.73 -16.88 5.96
N ILE A 127 -10.60 -17.09 6.95
CA ILE A 127 -10.23 -17.30 8.35
C ILE A 127 -9.37 -18.56 8.50
N GLU A 128 -9.77 -19.67 7.89
CA GLU A 128 -9.03 -20.93 7.91
C GLU A 128 -7.63 -20.77 7.31
N TYR A 129 -7.55 -20.24 6.08
CA TYR A 129 -6.28 -20.01 5.38
C TYR A 129 -5.35 -19.10 6.18
N MET A 130 -5.90 -17.97 6.64
CA MET A 130 -5.16 -16.96 7.39
C MET A 130 -4.87 -17.40 8.83
N GLY A 131 -5.37 -18.56 9.29
CA GLY A 131 -5.17 -19.06 10.65
C GLY A 131 -5.66 -18.07 11.70
N LEU A 132 -6.87 -17.53 11.50
CA LEU A 132 -7.50 -16.52 12.35
C LEU A 132 -8.60 -17.13 13.21
N LYS A 133 -9.09 -16.35 14.17
CA LYS A 133 -10.32 -16.67 14.92
C LYS A 133 -11.37 -15.56 14.69
N PRO A 134 -12.66 -15.91 14.60
CA PRO A 134 -13.74 -14.93 14.60
C PRO A 134 -13.60 -13.95 15.78
N ASN A 135 -13.88 -12.67 15.54
CA ASN A 135 -13.80 -11.58 16.52
C ASN A 135 -12.41 -11.32 17.14
N GLN A 136 -11.35 -11.98 16.67
CA GLN A 136 -9.98 -11.71 17.11
C GLN A 136 -9.60 -10.27 16.76
N LYS A 137 -8.96 -9.54 17.68
CA LYS A 137 -8.45 -8.20 17.36
C LYS A 137 -7.31 -8.33 16.38
N VAL A 138 -7.30 -7.49 15.34
CA VAL A 138 -6.22 -7.57 14.35
C VAL A 138 -4.86 -7.18 14.97
N THR A 139 -4.85 -6.33 15.99
CA THR A 139 -3.63 -5.98 16.73
C THR A 139 -3.02 -7.13 17.54
N GLU A 140 -3.76 -8.21 17.79
CA GLU A 140 -3.24 -9.40 18.48
C GLU A 140 -2.53 -10.36 17.51
N LEU A 141 -2.55 -10.07 16.20
CA LEU A 141 -1.96 -10.92 15.18
C LEU A 141 -0.44 -10.73 15.14
N ARG A 142 0.28 -11.66 15.80
CA ARG A 142 1.73 -11.80 15.70
C ARG A 142 2.15 -12.02 14.25
N ILE A 143 3.20 -11.32 13.83
CA ILE A 143 3.80 -11.45 12.51
C ILE A 143 5.18 -12.09 12.60
N ASP A 144 5.61 -12.70 11.50
CA ASP A 144 6.93 -13.32 11.33
C ASP A 144 7.79 -12.54 10.34
N ARG A 145 7.14 -11.87 9.37
CA ARG A 145 7.81 -11.13 8.29
C ARG A 145 7.24 -9.73 8.12
N VAL A 146 8.10 -8.81 7.69
CA VAL A 146 7.71 -7.51 7.16
C VAL A 146 8.33 -7.29 5.80
N PHE A 147 7.51 -6.83 4.86
CA PHE A 147 7.92 -6.48 3.52
C PHE A 147 7.48 -5.06 3.18
N ILE A 148 8.46 -4.15 3.09
CA ILE A 148 8.24 -2.77 2.64
C ILE A 148 8.85 -2.63 1.24
N GLY A 149 7.99 -2.58 0.24
CA GLY A 149 8.40 -2.38 -1.14
C GLY A 149 7.36 -2.94 -2.09
N SER A 150 7.16 -2.28 -3.22
CA SER A 150 6.43 -2.78 -4.38
C SER A 150 6.43 -1.66 -5.43
N CYS A 151 5.89 -1.92 -6.62
CA CYS A 151 5.57 -0.84 -7.55
C CYS A 151 4.48 0.11 -7.01
N THR A 152 3.71 -0.33 -6.02
CA THR A 152 2.63 0.44 -5.39
C THR A 152 3.16 1.30 -4.24
N ASN A 153 4.00 0.74 -3.37
CA ASN A 153 4.45 1.35 -2.10
C ASN A 153 5.94 1.08 -1.81
N GLY A 154 6.79 1.47 -2.75
CA GLY A 154 8.25 1.44 -2.64
C GLY A 154 8.91 2.72 -3.15
N ARG A 155 8.16 3.82 -3.17
CA ARG A 155 8.62 5.12 -3.67
C ARG A 155 9.35 5.88 -2.56
N LEU A 156 9.94 7.02 -2.90
CA LEU A 156 10.78 7.74 -1.94
C LEU A 156 9.97 8.23 -0.73
N GLU A 157 8.73 8.70 -0.94
CA GLU A 157 7.88 9.11 0.19
C GLU A 157 7.46 7.94 1.09
N ASP A 158 7.20 6.76 0.50
CA ASP A 158 6.86 5.55 1.25
C ASP A 158 8.01 5.14 2.19
N LEU A 159 9.25 5.18 1.67
CA LEU A 159 10.46 4.86 2.42
C LEU A 159 10.72 5.88 3.53
N ARG A 160 10.50 7.17 3.29
CA ARG A 160 10.60 8.20 4.33
C ARG A 160 9.57 8.00 5.43
N ALA A 161 8.32 7.69 5.08
CA ALA A 161 7.26 7.44 6.05
C ALA A 161 7.59 6.23 6.94
N ALA A 162 8.05 5.12 6.35
CA ALA A 162 8.50 3.96 7.11
C ALA A 162 9.74 4.25 7.97
N ALA A 163 10.74 4.96 7.42
CA ALA A 163 11.97 5.32 8.13
C ALA A 163 11.69 6.20 9.36
N ALA A 164 10.73 7.14 9.27
CA ALA A 164 10.33 7.99 10.38
C ALA A 164 9.87 7.15 11.60
N VAL A 165 9.12 6.08 11.36
CA VAL A 165 8.59 5.19 12.41
C VAL A 165 9.69 4.37 13.08
N VAL A 166 10.66 3.86 12.32
CA VAL A 166 11.70 2.93 12.84
C VAL A 166 12.96 3.63 13.33
N LYS A 167 13.12 4.93 13.08
CA LYS A 167 14.31 5.69 13.48
C LYS A 167 14.54 5.58 15.00
N GLY A 168 15.71 5.07 15.38
CA GLY A 168 16.10 4.87 16.78
C GLY A 168 15.41 3.68 17.47
N LYS A 169 14.65 2.86 16.74
CA LYS A 169 13.99 1.65 17.24
C LYS A 169 14.66 0.41 16.64
N LYS A 170 14.25 -0.77 17.11
CA LYS A 170 14.72 -2.06 16.59
C LYS A 170 13.53 -2.93 16.21
N VAL A 171 13.68 -3.68 15.12
CA VAL A 171 12.75 -4.75 14.72
C VAL A 171 12.70 -5.78 15.85
N ALA A 172 11.49 -6.29 16.12
CA ALA A 172 11.30 -7.36 17.11
C ALA A 172 12.16 -8.58 16.75
N SER A 173 12.80 -9.20 17.74
CA SER A 173 13.84 -10.22 17.52
C SER A 173 13.39 -11.46 16.74
N HIS A 174 12.09 -11.72 16.69
CA HIS A 174 11.49 -12.83 15.95
C HIS A 174 11.00 -12.46 14.54
N VAL A 175 11.08 -11.20 14.15
CA VAL A 175 10.58 -10.71 12.86
C VAL A 175 11.72 -10.58 11.86
N GLY A 176 11.59 -11.22 10.71
CA GLY A 176 12.44 -10.96 9.55
C GLY A 176 11.87 -9.81 8.72
N ALA A 177 12.53 -8.65 8.71
CA ALA A 177 12.05 -7.46 8.02
C ALA A 177 12.96 -7.07 6.85
N MET A 178 12.37 -6.70 5.72
CA MET A 178 13.11 -6.25 4.54
C MET A 178 12.49 -5.02 3.89
N VAL A 179 13.34 -4.23 3.24
CA VAL A 179 12.95 -3.08 2.44
C VAL A 179 13.48 -3.23 1.02
N VAL A 180 12.60 -3.06 0.04
CA VAL A 180 12.89 -3.16 -1.39
C VAL A 180 12.46 -1.85 -2.07
N PRO A 181 13.42 -0.96 -2.44
CA PRO A 181 13.10 0.24 -3.18
C PRO A 181 12.44 -0.08 -4.53
N GLY A 182 11.48 0.74 -4.95
CA GLY A 182 10.68 0.48 -6.16
C GLY A 182 11.43 0.69 -7.48
N SER A 183 12.60 1.35 -7.44
CA SER A 183 13.49 1.49 -8.59
C SER A 183 14.92 1.85 -8.16
N GLY A 184 15.88 1.73 -9.08
CA GLY A 184 17.27 2.18 -8.85
C GLY A 184 17.37 3.67 -8.53
N LEU A 185 16.56 4.52 -9.17
CA LEU A 185 16.54 5.96 -8.87
C LEU A 185 16.01 6.26 -7.46
N VAL A 186 14.99 5.52 -7.01
CA VAL A 186 14.47 5.65 -5.64
C VAL A 186 15.50 5.17 -4.63
N LYS A 187 16.18 4.06 -4.89
CA LYS A 187 17.26 3.55 -4.03
C LYS A 187 18.39 4.56 -3.87
N GLN A 188 18.88 5.11 -4.99
CA GLN A 188 19.94 6.13 -4.98
C GLN A 188 19.53 7.37 -4.18
N ALA A 189 18.28 7.85 -4.36
CA ALA A 189 17.77 8.99 -3.61
C ALA A 189 17.63 8.68 -2.11
N ALA A 190 17.13 7.49 -1.76
CA ALA A 190 16.98 7.04 -0.38
C ALA A 190 18.34 6.90 0.33
N GLU A 191 19.35 6.36 -0.35
CA GLU A 191 20.73 6.24 0.15
C GLU A 191 21.41 7.61 0.29
N ALA A 192 21.16 8.54 -0.64
CA ALA A 192 21.64 9.91 -0.53
C ALA A 192 21.05 10.64 0.70
N GLU A 193 19.82 10.30 1.09
CA GLU A 193 19.16 10.78 2.32
C GLU A 193 19.55 9.99 3.58
N GLY A 194 20.28 8.89 3.45
CA GLY A 194 20.66 8.01 4.54
C GLY A 194 19.51 7.16 5.11
N LEU A 195 18.42 6.97 4.34
CA LEU A 195 17.29 6.14 4.77
C LEU A 195 17.68 4.67 4.89
N ASP A 196 18.58 4.20 4.02
CA ASP A 196 19.18 2.86 4.07
C ASP A 196 19.81 2.58 5.44
N LYS A 197 20.55 3.54 5.98
CA LYS A 197 21.20 3.44 7.30
C LYS A 197 20.17 3.35 8.41
N ILE A 198 19.10 4.14 8.35
CA ILE A 198 18.00 4.06 9.34
C ILE A 198 17.39 2.67 9.36
N PHE A 199 17.14 2.07 8.18
CA PHE A 199 16.59 0.73 8.08
C PHE A 199 17.56 -0.35 8.57
N LEU A 200 18.83 -0.29 8.15
CA LEU A 200 19.88 -1.22 8.60
C LEU A 200 20.09 -1.14 10.12
N ASP A 201 20.13 0.08 10.67
CA ASP A 201 20.22 0.31 12.11
C ASP A 201 19.01 -0.26 12.83
N ALA A 202 17.80 -0.18 12.28
CA ALA A 202 16.62 -0.80 12.87
C ALA A 202 16.64 -2.34 12.79
N GLY A 203 17.46 -2.94 11.93
CA GLY A 203 17.55 -4.38 11.71
C GLY A 203 16.79 -4.89 10.49
N PHE A 204 16.41 -4.01 9.56
CA PHE A 204 15.87 -4.42 8.26
C PHE A 204 17.00 -4.82 7.31
N GLU A 205 16.69 -5.75 6.42
CA GLU A 205 17.50 -6.02 5.24
C GLU A 205 17.24 -4.95 4.17
N TRP A 206 18.30 -4.28 3.70
CA TRP A 206 18.22 -3.35 2.57
C TRP A 206 18.51 -4.08 1.25
N ARG A 207 17.47 -4.26 0.42
CA ARG A 207 17.55 -5.09 -0.80
C ARG A 207 17.71 -4.25 -2.07
N GLU A 208 18.08 -4.93 -3.16
CA GLU A 208 18.11 -4.33 -4.49
C GLU A 208 16.69 -4.18 -5.07
N PRO A 209 16.43 -3.16 -5.92
CA PRO A 209 15.12 -2.92 -6.49
C PRO A 209 14.63 -4.09 -7.34
N GLY A 210 13.38 -4.49 -7.14
CA GLY A 210 12.75 -5.55 -7.92
C GLY A 210 11.38 -5.93 -7.36
N CYS A 211 10.69 -6.84 -8.04
CA CYS A 211 9.37 -7.29 -7.57
C CYS A 211 9.47 -8.11 -6.27
N SER A 212 10.58 -8.83 -6.03
CA SER A 212 10.88 -9.52 -4.77
C SER A 212 9.66 -10.31 -4.23
N MET A 213 9.34 -10.15 -2.94
CA MET A 213 8.25 -10.85 -2.27
C MET A 213 6.86 -10.42 -2.76
N CYS A 214 6.69 -9.25 -3.40
CA CYS A 214 5.38 -8.78 -3.91
C CYS A 214 4.70 -9.85 -4.80
N ILE A 215 5.51 -10.63 -5.51
CA ILE A 215 5.06 -11.73 -6.38
C ILE A 215 5.85 -13.03 -6.20
N ALA A 216 6.63 -13.13 -5.11
CA ALA A 216 7.49 -14.27 -4.78
C ALA A 216 8.34 -14.79 -5.96
N MET A 217 8.90 -13.88 -6.76
CA MET A 217 9.68 -14.23 -7.96
C MET A 217 11.10 -14.71 -7.63
N ASN A 218 11.59 -14.38 -6.44
CA ASN A 218 12.95 -14.62 -5.99
C ASN A 218 12.91 -15.50 -4.72
N PRO A 219 14.06 -15.84 -4.10
CA PRO A 219 14.07 -16.50 -2.80
C PRO A 219 13.32 -15.76 -1.69
N ASP A 220 13.00 -14.47 -1.89
CA ASP A 220 12.12 -13.66 -1.06
C ASP A 220 10.67 -14.19 -1.14
N LYS A 221 10.34 -15.17 -0.31
CA LYS A 221 9.02 -15.80 -0.22
C LYS A 221 8.70 -16.21 1.21
N LEU A 222 7.41 -16.23 1.53
CA LEU A 222 6.90 -16.74 2.79
C LEU A 222 6.92 -18.27 2.81
N ALA A 223 7.32 -18.82 3.96
CA ALA A 223 7.12 -20.23 4.26
C ALA A 223 5.65 -20.50 4.65
N PRO A 224 5.15 -21.75 4.52
CA PRO A 224 3.81 -22.10 4.95
C PRO A 224 3.56 -21.71 6.42
N GLY A 225 2.50 -20.94 6.65
CA GLY A 225 2.10 -20.48 7.98
C GLY A 225 2.74 -19.16 8.43
N GLU A 226 3.84 -18.70 7.81
CA GLU A 226 4.43 -17.39 8.13
C GLU A 226 3.43 -16.27 7.82
N ARG A 227 3.31 -15.33 8.75
CA ARG A 227 2.46 -14.14 8.62
C ARG A 227 3.29 -12.90 8.30
N CYS A 228 2.89 -12.18 7.27
CA CYS A 228 3.59 -11.00 6.78
C CYS A 228 2.71 -9.74 6.89
N ALA A 229 3.29 -8.65 7.38
CA ALA A 229 2.78 -7.29 7.13
C ALA A 229 3.49 -6.74 5.88
N SER A 230 2.73 -6.46 4.83
CA SER A 230 3.24 -6.28 3.47
C SER A 230 2.68 -5.01 2.84
N THR A 231 3.54 -4.23 2.18
CA THR A 231 3.13 -3.06 1.37
C THR A 231 2.89 -3.43 -0.11
N SER A 232 2.63 -4.71 -0.38
CA SER A 232 2.05 -5.15 -1.64
C SER A 232 0.63 -4.59 -1.82
N ASN A 233 0.10 -4.69 -3.03
CA ASN A 233 -1.30 -4.38 -3.34
C ASN A 233 -2.19 -5.64 -3.39
N ARG A 234 -1.61 -6.84 -3.32
CA ARG A 234 -2.33 -8.12 -3.47
C ARG A 234 -1.86 -9.15 -2.47
N ASN A 235 -2.82 -9.80 -1.81
CA ASN A 235 -2.62 -10.85 -0.80
C ASN A 235 -3.38 -12.16 -1.12
N PHE A 236 -3.69 -12.41 -2.40
CA PHE A 236 -4.29 -13.68 -2.82
C PHE A 236 -3.49 -14.88 -2.31
N GLU A 237 -4.18 -15.99 -2.04
CA GLU A 237 -3.55 -17.21 -1.55
C GLU A 237 -2.35 -17.61 -2.42
N GLY A 238 -1.18 -17.79 -1.81
CA GLY A 238 0.04 -18.18 -2.51
C GLY A 238 0.82 -17.04 -3.17
N ARG A 239 0.28 -15.81 -3.20
CA ARG A 239 0.89 -14.66 -3.91
C ARG A 239 2.33 -14.36 -3.47
N GLN A 240 2.58 -14.35 -2.17
CA GLN A 240 3.90 -14.10 -1.58
C GLN A 240 4.62 -15.39 -1.16
N GLY A 241 4.12 -16.56 -1.59
CA GLY A 241 4.63 -17.88 -1.19
C GLY A 241 3.48 -18.82 -0.82
N LYS A 242 3.61 -20.10 -1.20
CA LYS A 242 2.56 -21.12 -0.96
C LYS A 242 2.30 -21.27 0.54
N GLY A 243 1.07 -21.00 0.96
CA GLY A 243 0.64 -21.10 2.36
C GLY A 243 1.09 -19.94 3.27
N GLY A 244 1.71 -18.89 2.70
CA GLY A 244 2.02 -17.66 3.43
C GLY A 244 0.78 -16.81 3.67
N ARG A 245 0.73 -16.11 4.80
CA ARG A 245 -0.44 -15.34 5.25
C ARG A 245 -0.12 -13.86 5.21
N THR A 246 -0.68 -13.14 4.24
CA THR A 246 -0.28 -11.75 3.96
C THR A 246 -1.37 -10.77 4.39
N HIS A 247 -0.97 -9.76 5.16
CA HIS A 247 -1.76 -8.59 5.50
C HIS A 247 -1.24 -7.37 4.73
N LEU A 248 -2.10 -6.75 3.93
CA LEU A 248 -1.79 -5.51 3.22
C LEU A 248 -1.92 -4.33 4.19
N VAL A 249 -0.88 -3.52 4.26
CA VAL A 249 -0.79 -2.34 5.12
C VAL A 249 0.03 -1.24 4.43
N SER A 250 -0.09 0.00 4.92
CA SER A 250 0.77 1.10 4.47
C SER A 250 2.24 0.92 4.92
N PRO A 251 3.22 1.61 4.31
CA PRO A 251 4.62 1.56 4.74
C PRO A 251 4.85 1.87 6.20
N ALA A 252 4.18 2.90 6.72
CA ALA A 252 4.30 3.29 8.12
C ALA A 252 3.72 2.23 9.07
N MET A 253 2.61 1.58 8.68
CA MET A 253 1.99 0.48 9.42
C MET A 253 2.82 -0.81 9.36
N ALA A 254 3.47 -1.11 8.23
CA ALA A 254 4.43 -2.22 8.12
C ALA A 254 5.64 -2.00 9.04
N ALA A 255 6.17 -0.77 9.05
CA ALA A 255 7.27 -0.36 9.91
C ALA A 255 6.88 -0.45 11.41
N ALA A 256 5.67 0.01 11.77
CA ALA A 256 5.10 -0.15 13.10
C ALA A 256 5.01 -1.62 13.52
N ALA A 257 4.50 -2.48 12.63
CA ALA A 257 4.39 -3.91 12.90
C ALA A 257 5.77 -4.58 13.07
N ALA A 258 6.78 -4.14 12.33
CA ALA A 258 8.14 -4.66 12.46
C ALA A 258 8.72 -4.44 13.87
N VAL A 259 8.49 -3.26 14.44
CA VAL A 259 8.94 -2.91 15.80
C VAL A 259 8.12 -3.63 16.86
N ALA A 260 6.79 -3.68 16.70
CA ALA A 260 5.90 -4.31 17.68
C ALA A 260 5.95 -5.84 17.67
N GLY A 261 6.30 -6.46 16.55
CA GLY A 261 6.28 -7.91 16.37
C GLY A 261 4.89 -8.51 16.12
N HIS A 262 3.87 -7.66 15.97
CA HIS A 262 2.49 -7.97 15.64
C HIS A 262 1.90 -6.81 14.82
N LEU A 263 0.73 -6.97 14.20
CA LEU A 263 0.07 -5.83 13.55
C LEU A 263 -0.19 -4.72 14.57
N ALA A 264 0.24 -3.50 14.26
CA ALA A 264 0.22 -2.39 15.21
C ALA A 264 -0.34 -1.14 14.53
N ASP A 265 -1.01 -0.31 15.33
CA ASP A 265 -1.47 1.00 14.90
C ASP A 265 -0.29 1.98 14.92
N VAL A 266 0.04 2.53 13.76
CA VAL A 266 1.16 3.49 13.63
C VAL A 266 0.96 4.72 14.52
N ARG A 267 -0.29 5.11 14.78
CA ARG A 267 -0.63 6.28 15.60
C ARG A 267 -0.15 6.18 17.05
N THR A 268 0.25 4.99 17.52
CA THR A 268 0.78 4.79 18.88
C THR A 268 2.30 4.83 18.96
N LEU A 269 2.97 4.96 17.81
CA LEU A 269 4.43 4.90 17.68
C LEU A 269 5.06 6.21 17.16
N ASP A 270 4.22 7.14 16.69
CA ASP A 270 4.59 8.50 16.28
C ASP A 270 4.71 9.46 17.48
#